data_AF-A0A2A9E8Q6-F1
#
_entry.id   AF-A0A2A9E8Q6-F1
#
_cell.length_a   1.000
_cell.length_b   1.000
_cell.length_c   1.000
_cell.angle_alpha   90.00
_cell.angle_beta   90.00
_cell.angle_gamma   90.00
#
_symmetry.space_group_name_H-M   'P 1'
#
loop_
_entity.id
_entity.type
_entity.pdbx_description
1 polymer ?
#
loop_
_entity_poly.entity_id
_entity_poly.type
_entity_poly.pdbx_seq_one_letter_code
_entity_poly.pdbx_strand_id
1 'polypeptide(L)'
;MEQSAATTSASSLAALRLMLDDPADAPEVVVPLSAAECDLLADDHMVCTCNNVSAGEIRTAMQDGSCASLDDIQVKTRAGGACGHCLPTVAGLVDLEILRARPA
;
A
#
# COMPACT_ATOMS: atom_id res chain seq x y z
N MET A 1 -4.38 33.56 -42.56
CA MET A 1 -3.03 33.28 -42.04
C MET A 1 -2.77 34.29 -40.94
N GLU A 2 -3.35 34.00 -39.77
CA GLU A 2 -2.66 33.44 -38.61
C GLU A 2 -2.08 34.55 -37.72
N GLN A 3 -2.86 34.95 -36.72
CA GLN A 3 -2.34 35.58 -35.51
C GLN A 3 -2.67 34.63 -34.36
N SER A 4 -1.74 33.70 -34.17
CA SER A 4 -1.66 32.77 -33.05
C SER A 4 -0.81 33.42 -31.96
N ALA A 5 -1.42 33.78 -30.82
CA ALA A 5 -0.68 34.07 -29.60
C ALA A 5 -1.60 34.03 -28.35
N ALA A 6 -1.48 32.93 -27.60
CA ALA A 6 -1.49 32.88 -26.13
C ALA A 6 -2.82 32.91 -25.31
N THR A 7 -3.80 32.05 -25.61
CA THR A 7 -4.97 31.85 -24.70
C THR A 7 -5.24 30.40 -24.25
N THR A 8 -4.36 29.42 -24.50
CA THR A 8 -4.69 28.00 -24.28
C THR A 8 -3.61 27.24 -23.53
N SER A 9 -3.50 27.50 -22.22
CA SER A 9 -2.89 26.54 -21.29
C SER A 9 -3.46 26.69 -19.88
N ALA A 10 -3.67 27.94 -19.42
CA ALA A 10 -4.24 28.19 -18.10
C ALA A 10 -5.75 27.88 -18.00
N SER A 11 -6.52 28.09 -19.08
CA SER A 11 -7.99 27.94 -19.06
C SER A 11 -8.44 26.48 -18.96
N SER A 12 -7.70 25.55 -19.59
CA SER A 12 -8.03 24.11 -19.55
C SER A 12 -7.75 23.48 -18.18
N LEU A 13 -6.75 23.98 -17.44
CA LEU A 13 -6.42 23.51 -16.09
C LEU A 13 -7.24 24.20 -14.99
N ALA A 14 -7.90 25.33 -15.29
CA ALA A 14 -8.75 26.03 -14.32
C ALA A 14 -10.01 25.22 -13.98
N ALA A 15 -10.63 24.57 -14.97
CA ALA A 15 -11.76 23.67 -14.74
C ALA A 15 -11.36 22.41 -13.96
N LEU A 16 -10.15 21.90 -14.19
CA LEU A 16 -9.60 20.75 -13.46
C LEU A 16 -9.28 21.10 -12.00
N ARG A 17 -8.77 22.31 -11.72
CA ARG A 17 -8.53 22.77 -10.34
C ARG A 17 -9.79 22.77 -9.49
N LEU A 18 -10.90 23.26 -10.03
CA LEU A 18 -12.21 23.24 -9.35
C LEU A 18 -12.70 21.81 -9.01
N MET A 19 -12.20 20.78 -9.68
CA MET A 19 -12.50 19.37 -9.38
C MET A 19 -11.51 18.73 -8.41
N LEU A 20 -10.31 19.30 -8.24
CA LEU A 20 -9.22 18.78 -7.41
C LEU A 20 -9.15 19.47 -6.03
N ASP A 21 -9.66 20.70 -5.90
CA ASP A 21 -9.64 21.49 -4.66
C ASP A 21 -10.66 21.00 -3.60
N ASP A 22 -11.07 19.73 -3.62
CA ASP A 22 -11.96 19.15 -2.61
C ASP A 22 -11.15 18.81 -1.34
N PRO A 23 -11.56 19.23 -0.13
CA PRO A 23 -10.85 18.94 1.12
C PRO A 23 -10.78 17.45 1.50
N ALA A 24 -11.31 16.56 0.66
CA ALA A 24 -11.19 15.11 0.77
C ALA A 24 -9.77 14.57 0.50
N ASP A 25 -8.83 15.39 0.03
CA ASP A 25 -7.45 15.00 -0.36
C ASP A 25 -6.51 14.66 0.83
N ALA A 26 -7.07 14.39 2.01
CA ALA A 26 -6.29 13.77 3.07
C ALA A 26 -5.96 12.33 2.64
N PRO A 27 -4.69 11.90 2.71
CA PRO A 27 -4.33 10.54 2.31
C PRO A 27 -5.15 9.56 3.14
N GLU A 28 -5.87 8.67 2.45
CA GLU A 28 -6.62 7.60 3.09
C GLU A 28 -5.65 6.77 3.95
N VAL A 29 -5.89 6.74 5.25
CA VAL A 29 -5.01 6.03 6.19
C VAL A 29 -5.21 4.53 5.98
N VAL A 30 -4.12 3.81 5.72
CA VAL A 30 -4.15 2.35 5.69
C VAL A 30 -4.51 1.84 7.07
N VAL A 31 -5.69 1.25 7.21
CA VAL A 31 -6.11 0.56 8.44
C VAL A 31 -5.66 -0.91 8.33
N PRO A 32 -4.79 -1.40 9.23
CA PRO A 32 -4.33 -2.79 9.19
C PRO A 32 -5.47 -3.78 9.44
N LEU A 33 -5.40 -4.93 8.78
CA LEU A 33 -6.23 -6.09 9.12
C LEU A 33 -5.93 -6.55 10.56
N SER A 34 -6.93 -7.04 11.28
CA SER A 34 -6.72 -7.39 12.69
C SER A 34 -5.77 -8.59 12.84
N ALA A 35 -5.05 -8.64 13.97
CA ALA A 35 -4.16 -9.75 14.31
C ALA A 35 -4.88 -11.12 14.27
N ALA A 36 -6.13 -11.19 14.73
CA ALA A 36 -6.92 -12.42 14.74
C ALA A 36 -7.27 -12.89 13.31
N GLU A 37 -7.58 -11.96 12.40
CA GLU A 37 -7.81 -12.29 10.99
C GLU A 37 -6.51 -12.72 10.30
N CYS A 38 -5.41 -12.03 10.58
CA CYS A 38 -4.08 -12.38 10.07
C CYS A 38 -3.60 -13.76 10.56
N ASP A 39 -3.92 -14.17 11.79
CA ASP A 39 -3.60 -15.48 12.34
C ASP A 39 -4.30 -16.63 11.61
N LEU A 40 -5.48 -16.39 11.04
CA LEU A 40 -6.26 -17.41 10.33
C LEU A 40 -5.77 -17.67 8.90
N LEU A 41 -4.91 -16.80 8.35
CA LEU A 41 -4.38 -16.97 7.00
C LEU A 41 -3.35 -18.10 6.98
N ALA A 42 -3.61 -19.14 6.19
CA ALA A 42 -2.62 -20.16 5.87
C ALA A 42 -1.42 -19.55 5.13
N ASP A 43 -0.24 -20.16 5.23
CA ASP A 43 0.97 -19.63 4.61
C ASP A 43 0.90 -19.56 3.07
N ASP A 44 0.15 -20.47 2.44
CA ASP A 44 -0.08 -20.47 0.99
C ASP A 44 -1.17 -19.50 0.54
N HIS A 45 -1.81 -18.77 1.46
CA HIS A 45 -2.81 -17.78 1.13
C HIS A 45 -2.19 -16.64 0.34
N MET A 46 -2.71 -16.40 -0.87
CA MET A 46 -2.28 -15.32 -1.74
C MET A 46 -2.77 -13.96 -1.23
N VAL A 47 -1.84 -13.17 -0.68
CA VAL A 47 -2.12 -11.83 -0.15
C VAL A 47 -2.06 -10.78 -1.25
N CYS A 48 -1.01 -10.78 -2.07
CA CYS A 48 -0.86 -9.85 -3.19
C CYS A 48 -0.86 -10.60 -4.52
N THR A 49 -1.99 -10.63 -5.21
CA THR A 49 -2.10 -11.26 -6.53
C THR A 49 -1.25 -10.54 -7.59
N CYS A 50 -1.14 -9.21 -7.53
CA CYS A 50 -0.39 -8.43 -8.54
C CYS A 50 1.10 -8.77 -8.56
N ASN A 51 1.70 -9.04 -7.40
CA ASN A 51 3.13 -9.34 -7.28
C ASN A 51 3.40 -10.79 -6.87
N ASN A 52 2.35 -11.61 -6.84
CA ASN A 52 2.39 -13.02 -6.49
C ASN A 52 3.03 -13.31 -5.13
N VAL A 53 2.56 -12.63 -4.08
CA VAL A 53 3.10 -12.76 -2.70
C VAL A 53 2.07 -13.41 -1.80
N SER A 54 2.48 -14.47 -1.11
CA SER A 54 1.70 -15.21 -0.12
C SER A 54 1.92 -14.70 1.32
N ALA A 55 1.03 -15.10 2.24
CA ALA A 55 1.18 -14.77 3.66
C ALA A 55 2.46 -15.38 4.26
N GLY A 56 2.80 -16.61 3.88
CA GLY A 56 3.99 -17.32 4.33
C GLY A 56 5.29 -16.64 3.90
N GLU A 57 5.33 -16.06 2.70
CA GLU A 57 6.48 -15.27 2.25
C GLU A 57 6.71 -14.02 3.10
N ILE A 58 5.64 -13.31 3.47
CA ILE A 58 5.72 -12.14 4.36
C ILE A 58 6.20 -12.57 5.75
N ARG A 59 5.61 -13.63 6.33
CA ARG A 59 6.02 -14.15 7.64
C ARG A 59 7.47 -14.59 7.65
N THR A 60 7.88 -15.35 6.63
CA THR A 60 9.28 -15.80 6.49
C THR A 60 10.24 -14.62 6.44
N ALA A 61 9.94 -13.59 5.66
CA ALA A 61 10.79 -12.40 5.54
C ALA A 61 10.90 -11.59 6.85
N MET A 62 9.87 -11.60 7.70
CA MET A 62 9.92 -10.98 9.02
C MET A 62 10.70 -11.84 10.02
N GLN A 63 10.48 -13.16 10.01
CA GLN A 63 11.06 -14.11 10.96
C GLN A 63 12.54 -14.39 10.70
N ASP A 64 12.97 -14.38 9.44
CA ASP A 64 14.38 -14.52 9.06
C ASP A 64 15.19 -13.22 9.27
N GLY A 65 14.52 -12.13 9.67
CA GLY A 65 15.11 -10.82 9.94
C GLY A 65 15.51 -10.05 8.68
N SER A 66 15.11 -10.51 7.49
CA SER A 66 15.39 -9.81 6.23
C SER A 66 14.50 -8.58 6.01
N CYS A 67 13.38 -8.48 6.73
CA CYS A 67 12.52 -7.32 6.83
C CYS A 67 12.16 -7.04 8.30
N ALA A 68 12.03 -5.76 8.67
CA ALA A 68 11.63 -5.36 10.02
C ALA A 68 10.49 -4.33 10.03
N SER A 69 9.95 -3.99 8.85
CA SER A 69 8.92 -2.97 8.68
C SER A 69 8.06 -3.23 7.43
N LEU A 70 6.94 -2.51 7.33
CA LEU A 70 6.07 -2.56 6.15
C LEU A 70 6.83 -2.11 4.90
N ASP A 71 7.63 -1.04 5.00
CA ASP A 71 8.44 -0.51 3.90
C ASP A 71 9.43 -1.57 3.39
N ASP A 72 10.11 -2.28 4.29
CA ASP A 72 11.03 -3.37 3.89
C ASP A 72 10.32 -4.45 3.09
N ILE A 73 9.12 -4.85 3.52
CA ILE A 73 8.30 -5.84 2.80
C ILE A 73 7.89 -5.30 1.43
N GLN A 74 7.48 -4.03 1.33
CA GLN A 74 7.12 -3.41 0.06
C GLN A 74 8.32 -3.33 -0.89
N VAL A 75 9.50 -2.97 -0.41
CA VAL A 75 10.72 -2.90 -1.22
C VAL A 75 11.14 -4.29 -1.70
N LYS A 76 11.12 -5.29 -0.80
CA LYS A 76 11.57 -6.65 -1.10
C LYS A 76 10.60 -7.40 -2.03
N THR A 77 9.30 -7.28 -1.77
CA THR A 77 8.26 -8.12 -2.41
C THR A 77 7.38 -7.38 -3.40
N ARG A 78 7.36 -6.04 -3.36
CA ARG A 78 6.44 -5.16 -4.09
C ARG A 78 4.97 -5.28 -3.68
N ALA A 79 4.65 -6.08 -2.65
CA ALA A 79 3.29 -6.18 -2.13
C ALA A 79 2.76 -4.79 -1.76
N GLY A 80 1.52 -4.48 -2.16
CA GLY A 80 0.91 -3.17 -1.91
C GLY A 80 1.33 -2.02 -2.83
N GLY A 81 2.41 -2.16 -3.61
CA GLY A 81 2.92 -1.09 -4.49
C GLY A 81 2.25 -0.98 -5.88
N ALA A 82 1.34 -1.90 -6.22
CA ALA A 82 0.67 -1.93 -7.54
C ALA A 82 -0.76 -1.39 -7.51
N CYS A 83 -1.72 -2.19 -7.05
CA CYS A 83 -3.14 -1.80 -6.97
C CYS A 83 -3.60 -1.39 -5.57
N GLY A 84 -2.74 -1.50 -4.56
CA GLY A 84 -3.02 -1.11 -3.17
C GLY A 84 -4.00 -1.99 -2.37
N HIS A 85 -4.82 -2.83 -3.00
CA HIS A 85 -5.92 -3.54 -2.31
C HIS A 85 -5.49 -4.48 -1.18
N CYS A 86 -4.25 -4.99 -1.24
CA CYS A 86 -3.70 -5.88 -0.21
C CYS A 86 -3.02 -5.13 0.94
N LEU A 87 -2.86 -3.80 0.88
CA LEU A 87 -2.15 -3.02 1.89
C LEU A 87 -2.65 -3.24 3.33
N PRO A 88 -3.97 -3.27 3.60
CA PRO A 88 -4.48 -3.59 4.95
C PRO A 88 -3.98 -4.94 5.48
N THR A 89 -4.03 -5.99 4.64
CA THR A 89 -3.60 -7.34 4.99
C THR A 89 -2.08 -7.43 5.19
N VAL A 90 -1.30 -6.79 4.33
CA VAL A 90 0.16 -6.76 4.44
C VAL A 90 0.58 -6.03 5.72
N ALA A 91 -0.01 -4.86 5.99
CA ALA A 91 0.26 -4.10 7.22
C ALA A 91 -0.11 -4.91 8.47
N GLY A 92 -1.27 -5.56 8.49
CA GLY A 92 -1.70 -6.40 9.61
C GLY A 92 -0.77 -7.58 9.88
N LEU A 93 -0.28 -8.26 8.84
CA LEU A 93 0.69 -9.34 8.96
C LEU A 93 2.03 -8.83 9.53
N VAL A 94 2.52 -7.68 9.05
CA VAL A 94 3.76 -7.08 9.56
C VAL A 94 3.62 -6.70 11.02
N ASP A 95 2.52 -6.03 11.41
CA ASP A 95 2.26 -5.64 12.79
C ASP A 95 2.20 -6.86 13.71
N LEU A 96 1.53 -7.92 13.29
CA LEU A 96 1.45 -9.18 14.01
C LEU A 96 2.84 -9.81 14.22
N GLU A 97 3.69 -9.87 13.19
CA GLU A 97 5.05 -10.42 13.33
C GLU A 97 5.94 -9.55 14.23
N ILE A 98 5.81 -8.22 14.16
CA ILE A 98 6.52 -7.31 15.08
C ILE A 98 6.11 -7.55 16.53
N LEU A 99 4.81 -7.73 16.78
CA LEU A 99 4.29 -8.04 18.11
C LEU A 99 4.82 -9.39 18.63
N ARG A 100 4.95 -10.40 17.76
CA ARG A 100 5.52 -11.71 18.11
C ARG A 100 7.01 -11.65 18.41
N ALA A 101 7.76 -10.82 17.68
CA ALA A 101 9.21 -10.69 17.85
C ALA A 101 9.63 -9.96 19.14
N ARG A 102 8.72 -9.18 19.75
CA ARG A 102 8.99 -8.45 21.00
C ARG A 102 8.22 -9.08 22.18
N PRO A 103 8.77 -10.12 22.84
CA PRO A 103 8.17 -10.63 24.07
C PRO A 103 8.22 -9.56 25.17
N ALA A 104 7.15 -9.52 25.98
CA ALA A 104 7.00 -8.62 27.12
C ALA A 104 8.03 -8.87 28.23
#